data_AF-A0AAE7B519-F1
#
_entry.id   AF-A0AAE7B519-F1
#
_cell.length_a   1.000
_cell.length_b   1.000
_cell.length_c   1.000
_cell.angle_alpha   90.00
_cell.angle_beta   90.00
_cell.angle_gamma   90.00
#
_symmetry.space_group_name_H-M   'P 1'
#
loop_
_entity.id
_entity.type
_entity.pdbx_description
1 polymer ?
#
loop_
_entity_poly.entity_id
_entity_poly.type
_entity_poly.pdbx_seq_one_letter_code
_entity_poly.pdbx_strand_id
1 'polypeptide(L)'
;MKNKISLRFEDLLQEINTIESSKIKKENSYFGSYIEINNELHKKWELNLKNLILLLNSNPDSMYYSELVKISELKSHEDHADIFDRQKALFLALKDDYEKGLLSSIKSLIEADVFDTELEQAKELLSNKYKLAAAVIAGVVLETALRSLCDKEKIPHGKLTKMNDDLTKAGVYNKFQQKSITALADIRNSAAHGKDIEFTHENVENMIRDIESFLATYLN
;
A
#
# COMPACT_ATOMS: atom_id res chain seq x y z
N MET A 1 -6.56 -5.07 14.71
CA MET A 1 -7.12 -4.43 13.50
C MET A 1 -7.86 -5.40 12.58
N LYS A 2 -7.29 -6.56 12.19
CA LYS A 2 -7.98 -7.57 11.34
C LYS A 2 -9.44 -7.83 11.75
N ASN A 3 -9.69 -8.11 13.03
CA ASN A 3 -11.04 -8.38 13.54
C ASN A 3 -12.03 -7.20 13.35
N LYS A 4 -11.56 -5.95 13.46
CA LYS A 4 -12.42 -4.76 13.27
C LYS A 4 -12.74 -4.51 11.79
N ILE A 5 -11.81 -4.79 10.89
CA ILE A 5 -12.00 -4.61 9.44
C ILE A 5 -12.93 -5.70 8.91
N SER A 6 -12.74 -6.96 9.29
CA SER A 6 -13.67 -8.04 8.96
C SER A 6 -15.09 -7.74 9.43
N LEU A 7 -15.27 -7.29 10.69
CA LEU A 7 -16.58 -6.86 11.19
C LEU A 7 -17.19 -5.73 10.35
N ARG A 8 -16.36 -4.77 9.91
CA ARG A 8 -16.82 -3.68 9.05
C ARG A 8 -17.30 -4.14 7.67
N PHE A 9 -16.68 -5.17 7.09
CA PHE A 9 -17.18 -5.79 5.87
C PHE A 9 -18.55 -6.45 6.10
N GLU A 10 -18.75 -7.15 7.22
CA GLU A 10 -20.04 -7.74 7.55
C GLU A 10 -21.14 -6.69 7.77
N ASP A 11 -20.83 -5.61 8.49
CA ASP A 11 -21.77 -4.50 8.71
C ASP A 11 -22.22 -3.88 7.37
N LEU A 12 -21.27 -3.60 6.47
CA LEU A 12 -21.55 -3.05 5.14
C LEU A 12 -22.36 -4.00 4.26
N LEU A 13 -22.15 -5.31 4.40
CA LEU A 13 -22.93 -6.33 3.70
C LEU A 13 -24.38 -6.39 4.20
N GLN A 14 -24.60 -6.21 5.50
CA GLN A 14 -25.95 -6.09 6.07
C GLN A 14 -26.65 -4.80 5.63
N GLU A 15 -25.92 -3.68 5.56
CA GLU A 15 -26.43 -2.42 5.03
C GLU A 15 -26.85 -2.56 3.55
N ILE A 16 -26.08 -3.28 2.72
CA ILE A 16 -26.47 -3.63 1.34
C ILE A 16 -27.83 -4.33 1.31
N ASN A 17 -28.01 -5.40 2.10
CA ASN A 17 -29.25 -6.17 2.11
C ASN A 17 -30.46 -5.29 2.50
N THR A 18 -30.25 -4.35 3.43
CA THR A 18 -31.27 -3.39 3.85
C THR A 18 -31.66 -2.45 2.71
N ILE A 19 -30.67 -1.92 1.97
CA ILE A 19 -30.92 -1.06 0.79
C ILE A 19 -31.63 -1.86 -0.31
N GLU A 20 -31.22 -3.10 -0.57
CA GLU A 20 -31.86 -3.96 -1.57
C GLU A 20 -33.33 -4.22 -1.25
N SER A 21 -33.67 -4.44 0.03
CA SER A 21 -35.06 -4.61 0.46
C SER A 21 -35.92 -3.35 0.27
N SER A 22 -35.31 -2.18 0.06
CA SER A 22 -36.00 -0.92 -0.20
C SER A 22 -36.26 -0.65 -1.69
N LYS A 23 -35.82 -1.52 -2.61
CA LYS A 23 -36.03 -1.36 -4.06
C LYS A 23 -37.52 -1.42 -4.39
N ILE A 24 -38.03 -0.33 -4.98
CA ILE A 24 -39.42 -0.22 -5.45
C ILE A 24 -39.40 0.18 -6.92
N LYS A 25 -40.08 -0.60 -7.77
CA LYS A 25 -40.28 -0.22 -9.17
C LYS A 25 -41.31 0.91 -9.25
N LYS A 26 -40.94 2.01 -9.90
CA LYS A 26 -41.80 3.16 -10.17
C LYS A 26 -41.89 3.42 -11.66
N GLU A 27 -42.94 4.15 -12.05
CA GLU A 27 -43.17 4.57 -13.42
C GLU A 27 -43.53 6.06 -13.45
N ASN A 28 -43.01 6.75 -14.44
CA ASN A 28 -43.13 8.19 -14.59
C ASN A 28 -43.23 8.54 -16.10
N SER A 29 -44.10 9.49 -16.45
CA SER A 29 -44.38 9.88 -17.84
C SER A 29 -43.19 10.48 -18.61
N TYR A 30 -42.18 11.01 -17.89
CA TYR A 30 -40.95 11.61 -18.40
C TYR A 30 -39.75 10.66 -18.40
N PHE A 31 -39.65 9.76 -17.43
CA PHE A 31 -38.46 8.90 -17.21
C PHE A 31 -38.70 7.41 -17.51
N GLY A 32 -39.92 7.02 -17.84
CA GLY A 32 -40.27 5.62 -18.03
C GLY A 32 -40.30 4.86 -16.70
N SER A 33 -39.96 3.57 -16.73
CA SER A 33 -39.85 2.75 -15.52
C SER A 33 -38.45 2.85 -14.93
N TYR A 34 -38.37 3.05 -13.61
CA TYR A 34 -37.12 3.16 -12.85
C TYR A 34 -37.24 2.47 -11.49
N ILE A 35 -36.11 2.20 -10.85
CA ILE A 35 -36.05 1.63 -9.50
C ILE A 35 -35.69 2.73 -8.51
N GLU A 36 -36.52 2.91 -7.50
CA GLU A 36 -36.22 3.79 -6.37
C GLU A 36 -35.68 2.96 -5.21
N ILE A 37 -34.66 3.49 -4.54
CA ILE A 37 -34.08 2.96 -3.30
C ILE A 37 -34.15 4.02 -2.20
N ASN A 38 -33.95 3.60 -0.94
CA ASN A 38 -33.79 4.55 0.15
C ASN A 38 -32.44 5.30 0.03
N ASN A 39 -32.52 6.55 -0.45
CA ASN A 39 -31.36 7.41 -0.70
C ASN A 39 -30.55 7.75 0.57
N GLU A 40 -31.18 7.85 1.74
CA GLU A 40 -30.47 8.14 3.00
C GLU A 40 -29.61 6.95 3.43
N LEU A 41 -30.18 5.74 3.36
CA LEU A 41 -29.44 4.51 3.62
C LEU A 41 -28.31 4.31 2.63
N HIS A 42 -28.57 4.54 1.34
CA HIS A 42 -27.54 4.47 0.29
C HIS A 42 -26.41 5.47 0.54
N LYS A 43 -26.72 6.72 0.89
CA LYS A 43 -25.69 7.74 1.12
C LYS A 43 -24.82 7.43 2.35
N LYS A 44 -25.45 6.96 3.42
CA LYS A 44 -24.73 6.49 4.62
C LYS A 44 -23.79 5.34 4.27
N TRP A 45 -24.28 4.36 3.53
CA TRP A 45 -23.50 3.21 3.10
C TRP A 45 -22.34 3.60 2.17
N GLU A 46 -22.57 4.48 1.20
CA GLU A 46 -21.52 5.01 0.31
C GLU A 46 -20.38 5.67 1.11
N LEU A 47 -20.72 6.49 2.11
CA LEU A 47 -19.73 7.12 2.99
C LEU A 47 -18.95 6.08 3.81
N ASN A 48 -19.65 5.06 4.31
CA ASN A 48 -19.05 3.97 5.06
C ASN A 48 -18.08 3.14 4.19
N LEU A 49 -18.41 2.91 2.92
CA LEU A 49 -17.56 2.26 1.92
C LEU A 49 -16.30 3.08 1.64
N LYS A 50 -16.44 4.41 1.43
CA LYS A 50 -15.29 5.32 1.25
C LYS A 50 -14.32 5.25 2.44
N ASN A 51 -14.86 5.28 3.66
CA ASN A 51 -14.06 5.16 4.87
C ASN A 51 -13.34 3.81 4.97
N LEU A 52 -13.99 2.70 4.58
CA LEU A 52 -13.35 1.39 4.56
C LEU A 52 -12.20 1.34 3.57
N ILE A 53 -12.40 1.85 2.35
CA ILE A 53 -11.35 1.91 1.32
C ILE A 53 -10.14 2.71 1.85
N LEU A 54 -10.36 3.87 2.47
CA LEU A 54 -9.28 4.69 3.04
C LEU A 54 -8.56 4.00 4.21
N LEU A 55 -9.27 3.18 5.00
CA LEU A 55 -8.66 2.39 6.07
C LEU A 55 -7.82 1.22 5.55
N LEU A 56 -8.21 0.63 4.43
CA LEU A 56 -7.49 -0.45 3.77
C LEU A 56 -6.31 0.06 2.95
N ASN A 57 -6.45 1.26 2.39
CA ASN A 57 -5.47 1.89 1.53
C ASN A 57 -5.45 3.39 1.82
N SER A 58 -4.43 3.85 2.55
CA SER A 58 -4.28 5.24 2.95
C SER A 58 -4.09 6.21 1.77
N ASN A 59 -3.87 5.70 0.55
CA ASN A 59 -3.68 6.51 -0.65
C ASN A 59 -5.01 6.72 -1.42
N PRO A 60 -5.47 7.98 -1.59
CA PRO A 60 -6.60 8.33 -2.46
C PRO A 60 -6.43 7.90 -3.92
N ASP A 61 -5.20 7.70 -4.40
CA ASP A 61 -4.92 7.19 -5.76
C ASP A 61 -5.07 5.66 -5.87
N SER A 62 -5.58 5.01 -4.83
CA SER A 62 -5.85 3.57 -4.88
C SER A 62 -6.85 3.21 -5.99
N MET A 63 -6.64 2.04 -6.60
CA MET A 63 -7.50 1.50 -7.66
C MET A 63 -8.98 1.49 -7.25
N TYR A 64 -9.28 1.07 -6.01
CA TYR A 64 -10.65 1.03 -5.50
C TYR A 64 -11.26 2.41 -5.26
N TYR A 65 -10.48 3.38 -4.77
CA TYR A 65 -11.01 4.73 -4.53
C TYR A 65 -11.29 5.45 -5.85
N SER A 66 -10.34 5.40 -6.78
CA SER A 66 -10.52 5.98 -8.12
C SER A 66 -11.68 5.35 -8.88
N GLU A 67 -11.85 4.03 -8.79
CA GLU A 67 -13.00 3.34 -9.39
C GLU A 67 -14.31 3.72 -8.70
N LEU A 68 -14.33 3.81 -7.36
CA LEU A 68 -15.52 4.25 -6.63
C LEU A 68 -15.99 5.64 -7.07
N VAL A 69 -15.05 6.59 -7.25
CA VAL A 69 -15.38 7.93 -7.74
C VAL A 69 -16.04 7.86 -9.12
N LYS A 70 -15.48 7.09 -10.06
CA LYS A 70 -16.02 6.93 -11.42
C LYS A 70 -17.41 6.30 -11.43
N ILE A 71 -17.65 5.24 -10.64
CA ILE A 71 -18.94 4.53 -10.65
C ILE A 71 -20.05 5.26 -9.89
N SER A 72 -19.67 6.20 -9.00
CA SER A 72 -20.59 7.09 -8.28
C SER A 72 -21.21 8.19 -9.16
N GLU A 73 -20.71 8.41 -10.38
CA GLU A 73 -21.28 9.38 -11.31
C GLU A 73 -22.57 8.83 -11.95
N LEU A 74 -23.61 9.67 -11.99
CA LEU A 74 -24.84 9.39 -12.74
C LEU A 74 -24.55 9.46 -14.23
N LYS A 75 -24.86 8.39 -14.97
CA LYS A 75 -24.83 8.41 -16.44
C LYS A 75 -26.22 8.64 -17.02
N SER A 76 -26.27 8.99 -18.30
CA SER A 76 -27.54 9.18 -19.00
C SER A 76 -28.38 7.89 -18.93
N HIS A 77 -29.66 8.02 -18.59
CA HIS A 77 -30.62 6.91 -18.44
C HIS A 77 -30.39 5.96 -17.26
N GLU A 78 -29.58 6.35 -16.26
CA GLU A 78 -29.41 5.58 -15.03
C GLU A 78 -30.17 6.20 -13.87
N ASP A 79 -30.60 5.35 -12.94
CA ASP A 79 -31.16 5.76 -11.66
C ASP A 79 -30.18 5.51 -10.49
N HIS A 80 -30.61 5.85 -9.27
CA HIS A 80 -29.76 5.70 -8.09
C HIS A 80 -29.56 4.22 -7.71
N ALA A 81 -30.46 3.32 -8.12
CA ALA A 81 -30.31 1.89 -7.90
C ALA A 81 -29.19 1.32 -8.78
N ASP A 82 -29.03 1.81 -10.02
CA ASP A 82 -27.92 1.42 -10.89
C ASP A 82 -26.55 1.80 -10.29
N ILE A 83 -26.44 2.99 -9.70
CA ILE A 83 -25.22 3.42 -8.99
C ILE A 83 -24.94 2.51 -7.80
N PHE A 84 -25.97 2.24 -7.00
CA PHE A 84 -25.86 1.35 -5.85
C PHE A 84 -25.39 -0.05 -6.27
N ASP A 85 -25.94 -0.60 -7.36
CA ASP A 85 -25.57 -1.94 -7.84
C ASP A 85 -24.12 -2.01 -8.31
N ARG A 86 -23.60 -0.97 -8.97
CA ARG A 86 -22.17 -0.87 -9.30
C ARG A 86 -21.29 -0.78 -8.06
N GLN A 87 -21.66 0.08 -7.11
CA GLN A 87 -20.89 0.23 -5.88
C GLN A 87 -20.89 -1.07 -5.07
N LYS A 88 -22.01 -1.81 -5.05
CA LYS A 88 -22.11 -3.14 -4.44
C LYS A 88 -21.14 -4.11 -5.10
N ALA A 89 -21.06 -4.14 -6.43
CA ALA A 89 -20.12 -4.99 -7.15
C ALA A 89 -18.66 -4.67 -6.79
N LEU A 90 -18.30 -3.39 -6.72
CA LEU A 90 -16.97 -2.95 -6.29
C LEU A 90 -16.67 -3.38 -4.85
N PHE A 91 -17.62 -3.22 -3.92
CA PHE A 91 -17.48 -3.65 -2.54
C PHE A 91 -17.25 -5.16 -2.42
N LEU A 92 -17.98 -5.99 -3.19
CA LEU A 92 -17.82 -7.43 -3.18
C LEU A 92 -16.43 -7.85 -3.70
N ALA A 93 -15.93 -7.19 -4.76
CA ALA A 93 -14.57 -7.41 -5.25
C ALA A 93 -13.52 -7.01 -4.20
N LEU A 94 -13.69 -5.85 -3.54
CA LEU A 94 -12.80 -5.42 -2.45
C LEU A 94 -12.80 -6.41 -1.28
N LYS A 95 -13.96 -6.96 -0.92
CA LYS A 95 -14.09 -7.97 0.14
C LYS A 95 -13.37 -9.26 -0.24
N ASP A 96 -13.56 -9.75 -1.46
CA ASP A 96 -12.89 -10.97 -1.95
C ASP A 96 -11.36 -10.81 -1.94
N ASP A 97 -10.84 -9.68 -2.45
CA ASP A 97 -9.41 -9.38 -2.43
C ASP A 97 -8.85 -9.24 -1.01
N TYR A 98 -9.61 -8.64 -0.09
CA TYR A 98 -9.23 -8.58 1.32
C TYR A 98 -9.16 -9.97 1.96
N GLU A 99 -10.18 -10.80 1.74
CA GLU A 99 -10.27 -12.16 2.32
C GLU A 99 -9.19 -13.09 1.77
N LYS A 100 -8.82 -12.92 0.49
CA LYS A 100 -7.71 -13.64 -0.15
C LYS A 100 -6.33 -13.07 0.18
N GLY A 101 -6.25 -11.95 0.88
CA GLY A 101 -4.98 -11.29 1.23
C GLY A 101 -4.28 -10.60 0.05
N LEU A 102 -4.98 -10.36 -1.06
CA LEU A 102 -4.42 -9.74 -2.26
C LEU A 102 -4.04 -8.28 -2.04
N LEU A 103 -4.74 -7.57 -1.14
CA LEU A 103 -4.42 -6.17 -0.83
C LEU A 103 -3.02 -6.00 -0.23
N SER A 104 -2.57 -6.95 0.61
CA SER A 104 -1.18 -6.96 1.10
C SER A 104 -0.18 -7.25 -0.01
N SER A 105 -0.49 -8.18 -0.92
CA SER A 105 0.37 -8.50 -2.05
C SER A 105 0.53 -7.32 -3.00
N ILE A 106 -0.55 -6.59 -3.30
CA ILE A 106 -0.50 -5.38 -4.12
C ILE A 106 0.37 -4.31 -3.46
N LYS A 107 0.25 -4.09 -2.14
CA LYS A 107 1.13 -3.15 -1.42
C LYS A 107 2.60 -3.54 -1.56
N SER A 108 2.93 -4.82 -1.37
CA SER A 108 4.30 -5.32 -1.52
C SER A 108 4.83 -5.14 -2.95
N LEU A 109 4.00 -5.38 -3.98
CA LEU A 109 4.39 -5.16 -5.38
C LEU A 109 4.67 -3.68 -5.67
N ILE A 110 3.85 -2.76 -5.15
CA ILE A 110 4.07 -1.32 -5.29
C ILE A 110 5.35 -0.89 -4.56
N GLU A 111 5.59 -1.41 -3.35
CA GLU A 111 6.83 -1.14 -2.61
C GLU A 111 8.06 -1.61 -3.40
N ALA A 112 8.01 -2.80 -4.00
CA ALA A 112 9.08 -3.32 -4.85
C ALA A 112 9.36 -2.41 -6.07
N ASP A 113 8.32 -1.99 -6.79
CA ASP A 113 8.44 -1.10 -7.97
C ASP A 113 9.05 0.27 -7.61
N VAL A 114 8.65 0.83 -6.46
CA VAL A 114 9.24 2.07 -5.93
C VAL A 114 10.72 1.86 -5.58
N PHE A 115 11.05 0.77 -4.90
CA PHE A 115 12.45 0.49 -4.55
C PHE A 115 13.33 0.28 -5.78
N ASP A 116 12.84 -0.44 -6.79
CA ASP A 116 13.57 -0.64 -8.05
C ASP A 116 13.82 0.72 -8.73
N THR A 117 12.81 1.59 -8.79
CA THR A 117 12.93 2.95 -9.35
C THR A 117 13.93 3.81 -8.57
N GLU A 118 13.95 3.74 -7.23
CA GLU A 118 14.90 4.47 -6.39
C GLU A 118 16.34 3.94 -6.52
N LEU A 119 16.50 2.61 -6.65
CA LEU A 119 17.81 2.00 -6.87
C LEU A 119 18.34 2.29 -8.28
N GLU A 120 17.49 2.37 -9.30
CA GLU A 120 17.87 2.87 -10.63
C GLU A 120 18.38 4.32 -10.56
N GLN A 121 17.71 5.20 -9.82
CA GLN A 121 18.21 6.57 -9.59
C GLN A 121 19.56 6.57 -8.88
N ALA A 122 19.76 5.70 -7.88
CA ALA A 122 21.05 5.56 -7.21
C ALA A 122 22.16 5.11 -8.17
N LYS A 123 21.88 4.16 -9.07
CA LYS A 123 22.80 3.73 -10.12
C LYS A 123 23.14 4.87 -11.09
N GLU A 124 22.13 5.63 -11.53
CA GLU A 124 22.34 6.76 -12.44
C GLU A 124 23.23 7.83 -11.79
N LEU A 125 22.96 8.19 -10.53
CA LEU A 125 23.78 9.13 -9.75
C LEU A 125 25.22 8.62 -9.62
N LEU A 126 25.40 7.33 -9.32
CA LEU A 126 26.71 6.73 -9.17
C LEU A 126 27.50 6.80 -10.49
N SER A 127 26.86 6.46 -11.62
CA SER A 127 27.47 6.53 -12.96
C SER A 127 27.93 7.94 -13.33
N ASN A 128 27.20 8.96 -12.86
CA ASN A 128 27.52 10.36 -13.00
C ASN A 128 28.49 10.90 -11.93
N LYS A 129 29.13 10.01 -11.15
CA LYS A 129 30.12 10.32 -10.09
C LYS A 129 29.54 11.04 -8.87
N TYR A 130 28.22 11.06 -8.69
CA TYR A 130 27.56 11.57 -7.49
C TYR A 130 27.48 10.50 -6.40
N LYS A 131 28.64 10.01 -5.95
CA LYS A 131 28.78 8.87 -5.01
C LYS A 131 28.03 9.07 -3.70
N LEU A 132 28.15 10.25 -3.07
CA LEU A 132 27.45 10.56 -1.82
C LEU A 132 25.93 10.49 -1.99
N ALA A 133 25.39 11.08 -3.07
CA ALA A 133 23.97 11.09 -3.33
C ALA A 133 23.44 9.68 -3.61
N ALA A 134 24.16 8.89 -4.42
CA ALA A 134 23.83 7.49 -4.69
C ALA A 134 23.74 6.66 -3.40
N ALA A 135 24.73 6.78 -2.50
CA ALA A 135 24.75 6.07 -1.22
C ALA A 135 23.61 6.50 -0.28
N VAL A 136 23.22 7.79 -0.29
CA VAL A 136 22.07 8.27 0.47
C VAL A 136 20.77 7.68 -0.06
N ILE A 137 20.53 7.71 -1.37
CA ILE A 137 19.30 7.16 -1.98
C ILE A 137 19.19 5.65 -1.73
N ALA A 138 20.24 4.89 -2.02
CA ALA A 138 20.27 3.45 -1.73
C ALA A 138 20.05 3.18 -0.22
N GLY A 139 20.63 4.01 0.65
CA GLY A 139 20.45 3.92 2.08
C GLY A 139 19.03 4.18 2.56
N VAL A 140 18.29 5.06 1.88
CA VAL A 140 16.85 5.31 2.14
C VAL A 140 16.02 4.09 1.76
N VAL A 141 16.31 3.45 0.62
CA VAL A 141 15.66 2.19 0.21
C VAL A 141 15.82 1.13 1.30
N LEU A 142 17.05 0.91 1.77
CA LEU A 142 17.33 -0.05 2.86
C LEU A 142 16.56 0.28 4.15
N GLU A 143 16.54 1.55 4.55
CA GLU A 143 15.84 1.97 5.77
C GLU A 143 14.32 1.76 5.64
N THR A 144 13.74 2.04 4.47
CA THR A 144 12.32 1.84 4.19
C THR A 144 11.97 0.35 4.13
N ALA A 145 12.81 -0.47 3.52
CA ALA A 145 12.68 -1.92 3.51
C ALA A 145 12.65 -2.51 4.94
N LEU A 146 13.55 -2.05 5.81
CA LEU A 146 13.56 -2.46 7.22
C LEU A 146 12.30 -2.01 7.97
N ARG A 147 11.74 -0.84 7.65
CA ARG A 147 10.45 -0.40 8.22
C ARG A 147 9.29 -1.29 7.77
N SER A 148 9.24 -1.67 6.49
CA SER A 148 8.22 -2.58 5.97
C SER A 148 8.28 -3.96 6.67
N LEU A 149 9.49 -4.48 6.89
CA LEU A 149 9.68 -5.69 7.70
C LEU A 149 9.24 -5.51 9.16
N CYS A 150 9.57 -4.35 9.77
CA CYS A 150 9.10 -4.04 11.13
C CYS A 150 7.57 -4.01 11.20
N ASP A 151 6.88 -3.44 10.21
CA ASP A 151 5.42 -3.41 10.16
C ASP A 151 4.82 -4.82 10.08
N LYS A 152 5.42 -5.70 9.25
CA LYS A 152 5.02 -7.10 9.11
C LYS A 152 5.15 -7.87 10.43
N GLU A 153 6.25 -7.66 11.14
CA GLU A 153 6.53 -8.31 12.44
C GLU A 153 5.97 -7.57 13.66
N LYS A 154 5.28 -6.43 13.46
CA LYS A 154 4.74 -5.56 14.51
C LYS A 154 5.81 -5.05 15.49
N ILE A 155 6.99 -4.77 14.97
CA ILE A 155 8.11 -4.18 15.71
C ILE A 155 8.04 -2.65 15.59
N PRO A 156 8.17 -1.89 16.70
CA PRO A 156 8.19 -0.43 16.63
C PRO A 156 9.36 0.10 15.80
N HIS A 157 9.10 1.12 14.98
CA HIS A 157 10.15 1.76 14.19
C HIS A 157 11.15 2.50 15.08
N GLY A 158 12.38 2.62 14.61
CA GLY A 158 13.44 3.32 15.30
C GLY A 158 14.59 3.66 14.36
N LYS A 159 15.79 3.88 14.93
CA LYS A 159 17.02 4.01 14.13
C LYS A 159 17.26 2.71 13.35
N LEU A 160 17.84 2.82 12.16
CA LEU A 160 18.18 1.68 11.29
C LEU A 160 18.86 0.54 12.06
N THR A 161 19.89 0.85 12.86
CA THR A 161 20.62 -0.14 13.67
C THR A 161 19.73 -0.86 14.68
N LYS A 162 18.81 -0.15 15.34
CA LYS A 162 17.86 -0.74 16.27
C LYS A 162 16.86 -1.65 15.54
N MET A 163 16.33 -1.21 14.40
CA MET A 163 15.42 -2.03 13.59
C MET A 163 16.11 -3.31 13.12
N ASN A 164 17.38 -3.21 12.68
CA ASN A 164 18.19 -4.37 12.29
C ASN A 164 18.35 -5.39 13.44
N ASP A 165 18.70 -4.90 14.63
CA ASP A 165 18.84 -5.74 15.82
C ASP A 165 17.52 -6.42 16.22
N ASP A 166 16.41 -5.67 16.22
CA ASP A 166 15.13 -6.16 16.67
C ASP A 166 14.52 -7.17 15.66
N LEU A 167 14.68 -6.95 14.35
CA LEU A 167 14.32 -7.91 13.30
C LEU A 167 15.14 -9.21 13.40
N THR A 168 16.44 -9.11 13.70
CA THR A 168 17.29 -10.28 13.94
C THR A 168 16.82 -11.07 15.17
N LYS A 169 16.49 -10.39 16.27
CA LYS A 169 15.96 -11.02 17.49
C LYS A 169 14.60 -11.69 17.27
N ALA A 170 13.77 -11.11 16.40
CA ALA A 170 12.51 -11.69 15.98
C ALA A 170 12.68 -12.90 15.03
N GLY A 171 13.90 -13.16 14.55
CA GLY A 171 14.20 -14.31 13.70
C GLY A 171 13.90 -14.10 12.21
N VAL A 172 13.67 -12.86 11.78
CA VAL A 172 13.41 -12.53 10.36
C VAL A 172 14.62 -12.89 9.50
N TYR A 173 15.82 -12.62 10.01
CA TYR A 173 17.07 -13.02 9.40
C TYR A 173 18.15 -13.33 10.43
N ASN A 174 19.19 -14.01 9.98
CA ASN A 174 20.28 -14.48 10.83
C ASN A 174 21.32 -13.38 11.12
N LYS A 175 22.27 -13.67 12.02
CA LYS A 175 23.37 -12.75 12.39
C LYS A 175 24.29 -12.38 11.22
N PHE A 176 24.37 -13.20 10.17
CA PHE A 176 25.17 -12.87 9.00
C PHE A 176 24.52 -11.72 8.23
N GLN A 177 23.23 -11.82 7.96
CA GLN A 177 22.45 -10.73 7.35
C GLN A 177 22.48 -9.46 8.20
N GLN A 178 22.36 -9.60 9.53
CA GLN A 178 22.47 -8.46 10.46
C GLN A 178 23.77 -7.68 10.26
N LYS A 179 24.91 -8.37 10.17
CA LYS A 179 26.23 -7.74 9.95
C LYS A 179 26.33 -7.09 8.58
N SER A 180 25.77 -7.71 7.55
CA SER A 180 25.70 -7.13 6.20
C SER A 180 24.92 -5.80 6.23
N ILE A 181 23.72 -5.78 6.82
CA ILE A 181 22.90 -4.56 6.97
C ILE A 181 23.65 -3.48 7.77
N THR A 182 24.37 -3.86 8.83
CA THR A 182 25.18 -2.90 9.60
C THR A 182 26.25 -2.23 8.73
N ALA A 183 26.96 -2.98 7.89
CA ALA A 183 27.96 -2.40 6.99
C ALA A 183 27.32 -1.42 5.97
N LEU A 184 26.15 -1.75 5.42
CA LEU A 184 25.39 -0.86 4.52
C LEU A 184 24.94 0.41 5.25
N ALA A 185 24.50 0.27 6.51
CA ALA A 185 24.08 1.40 7.35
C ALA A 185 25.24 2.36 7.63
N ASP A 186 26.45 1.84 7.82
CA ASP A 186 27.64 2.65 8.03
C ASP A 186 27.98 3.48 6.78
N ILE A 187 27.95 2.88 5.58
CA ILE A 187 28.14 3.61 4.31
C ILE A 187 27.11 4.74 4.17
N ARG A 188 25.82 4.44 4.39
CA ARG A 188 24.73 5.43 4.36
C ARG A 188 24.98 6.56 5.34
N ASN A 189 25.40 6.26 6.57
CA ASN A 189 25.65 7.27 7.60
C ASN A 189 26.83 8.16 7.24
N SER A 190 27.93 7.59 6.75
CA SER A 190 29.07 8.35 6.24
C SER A 190 28.66 9.26 5.09
N ALA A 191 27.86 8.75 4.14
CA ALA A 191 27.34 9.53 3.02
C ALA A 191 26.46 10.71 3.46
N ALA A 192 25.51 10.47 4.36
CA ALA A 192 24.60 11.49 4.90
C ALA A 192 25.33 12.58 5.72
N HIS A 193 26.52 12.29 6.23
CA HIS A 193 27.38 13.24 6.92
C HIS A 193 28.48 13.84 6.02
N GLY A 194 28.45 13.57 4.70
CA GLY A 194 29.40 14.14 3.73
C GLY A 194 30.82 13.57 3.81
N LYS A 195 30.99 12.40 4.44
CA LYS A 195 32.30 11.79 4.68
C LYS A 195 32.77 10.94 3.50
N ASP A 196 33.07 11.61 2.39
CA ASP A 196 33.37 10.99 1.10
C ASP A 196 34.59 10.05 1.09
N ILE A 197 35.51 10.20 2.06
CA ILE A 197 36.78 9.44 2.11
C ILE A 197 36.59 8.06 2.78
N GLU A 198 35.52 7.87 3.56
CA GLU A 198 35.33 6.65 4.36
C GLU A 198 34.88 5.43 3.53
N PHE A 199 34.50 5.63 2.25
CA PHE A 199 34.04 4.56 1.36
C PHE A 199 34.33 4.88 -0.11
N THR A 200 34.45 3.83 -0.93
CA THR A 200 34.80 3.93 -2.35
C THR A 200 33.56 3.89 -3.24
N HIS A 201 33.74 4.23 -4.52
CA HIS A 201 32.70 4.06 -5.53
C HIS A 201 32.23 2.59 -5.62
N GLU A 202 33.17 1.65 -5.59
CA GLU A 202 32.88 0.21 -5.57
C GLU A 202 32.11 -0.22 -4.31
N ASN A 203 32.34 0.43 -3.16
CA ASN A 203 31.51 0.15 -1.97
C ASN A 203 30.05 0.55 -2.19
N VAL A 204 29.77 1.65 -2.90
CA VAL A 204 28.40 2.07 -3.21
C VAL A 204 27.77 1.18 -4.27
N GLU A 205 28.53 0.75 -5.28
CA GLU A 205 28.07 -0.21 -6.29
C GLU A 205 27.66 -1.54 -5.63
N ASN A 206 28.52 -2.08 -4.76
CA ASN A 206 28.19 -3.27 -3.98
C ASN A 206 27.02 -3.03 -3.03
N MET A 207 26.93 -1.86 -2.39
CA MET A 207 25.79 -1.50 -1.54
C MET A 207 24.47 -1.58 -2.29
N ILE A 208 24.39 -1.01 -3.51
CA ILE A 208 23.18 -1.09 -4.34
C ILE A 208 22.83 -2.56 -4.63
N ARG A 209 23.79 -3.35 -5.12
CA ARG A 209 23.57 -4.78 -5.44
C ARG A 209 23.13 -5.59 -4.22
N ASP A 210 23.76 -5.37 -3.07
CA ASP A 210 23.46 -6.10 -1.84
C ASP A 210 22.09 -5.73 -1.30
N ILE A 211 21.64 -4.47 -1.50
CA ILE A 211 20.27 -4.04 -1.19
C ILE A 211 19.27 -4.69 -2.14
N GLU A 212 19.51 -4.75 -3.45
CA GLU A 212 18.65 -5.47 -4.41
C GLU A 212 18.45 -6.93 -4.00
N SER A 213 19.55 -7.60 -3.65
CA SER A 213 19.53 -8.99 -3.16
C SER A 213 18.73 -9.13 -1.86
N PHE A 214 18.87 -8.17 -0.95
CA PHE A 214 18.09 -8.13 0.29
C PHE A 214 16.59 -7.96 0.01
N LEU A 215 16.19 -7.02 -0.84
CA LEU A 215 14.79 -6.82 -1.23
C LEU A 215 14.19 -8.09 -1.83
N ALA A 216 14.90 -8.70 -2.79
CA ALA A 216 14.45 -9.92 -3.46
C ALA A 216 14.29 -11.11 -2.50
N THR A 217 15.03 -11.13 -1.39
CA THR A 217 14.98 -12.23 -0.41
C THR A 217 13.90 -12.03 0.65
N TYR A 218 13.66 -10.80 1.09
CA TYR A 218 12.85 -10.52 2.29
C TYR A 218 11.53 -9.79 2.02
N LEU A 219 11.36 -9.17 0.85
CA LEU A 219 10.19 -8.33 0.54
C LEU A 219 9.41 -8.75 -0.71
N ASN A 220 9.95 -9.66 -1.53
CA ASN A 220 9.23 -10.32 -2.62
C ASN A 220 8.50 -11.60 -2.17
#